data_AF-A0A2E9KM73-F1
#
_entry.id   AF-A0A2E9KM73-F1
#
_cell.length_a   1.000
_cell.length_b   1.000
_cell.length_c   1.000
_cell.angle_alpha   90.00
_cell.angle_beta   90.00
_cell.angle_gamma   90.00
#
_symmetry.space_group_name_H-M   'P 1'
#
loop_
_entity.id
_entity.type
_entity.pdbx_description
1 polymer ?
#
loop_
_entity_poly.entity_id
_entity_poly.type
_entity_poly.pdbx_seq_one_letter_code
_entity_poly.pdbx_strand_id
1 'polypeptide(L)'
;MVKLVMCGPAYREKVSEGCFLTSIEDLLARRKSEQLRIRMLLDARKSEDQAKLKGGEDAVAWVKEEQCIGCDQCTLVCEDDAIELYDTPLASPILNIEVNRKAKILRDPCTGCQLCVLACPTDAILMIDR
;
A
#
# COMPACT_ATOMS: atom_id res chain seq x y z
N MET A 1 13.07 -16.30 33.10
CA MET A 1 13.83 -15.13 32.64
C MET A 1 13.34 -14.74 31.25
N VAL A 2 12.44 -13.76 31.14
CA VAL A 2 12.05 -13.17 29.85
C VAL A 2 12.35 -11.68 29.96
N LYS A 3 13.39 -11.23 29.26
CA LYS A 3 13.79 -9.82 29.20
C LYS A 3 12.72 -9.05 28.43
N LEU A 4 12.01 -8.15 29.11
CA LEU A 4 11.19 -7.12 28.47
C LEU A 4 12.09 -5.99 27.98
N VAL A 5 11.92 -5.64 26.72
CA VAL A 5 12.73 -4.67 25.99
C VAL A 5 12.11 -3.27 26.10
N MET A 6 12.95 -2.35 26.55
CA MET A 6 13.06 -0.91 26.27
C MET A 6 11.79 -0.04 26.25
N CYS A 7 11.68 0.73 27.33
CA CYS A 7 10.88 1.95 27.49
C CYS A 7 11.29 3.02 26.46
N GLY A 8 10.33 3.58 25.71
CA GLY A 8 10.53 4.72 24.81
C GLY A 8 10.36 6.08 25.52
N PRO A 9 10.97 7.17 25.03
CA PRO A 9 11.12 8.40 25.81
C PRO A 9 10.04 9.43 25.47
N ALA A 10 8.95 9.46 26.25
CA ALA A 10 8.10 10.64 26.38
C ALA A 10 7.08 10.45 27.50
N TYR A 11 7.45 10.85 28.72
CA TYR A 11 6.63 11.60 29.68
C TYR A 11 7.19 11.34 31.08
N ARG A 12 8.19 12.14 31.45
CA ARG A 12 8.89 12.07 32.72
C ARG A 12 8.19 13.01 33.69
N GLU A 13 7.21 12.51 34.43
CA GLU A 13 6.87 13.07 35.74
C GLU A 13 6.04 12.06 36.57
N LYS A 14 6.62 11.68 37.73
CA LYS A 14 6.08 10.80 38.79
C LYS A 14 6.16 9.29 38.55
N VAL A 15 7.34 8.74 38.83
CA VAL A 15 7.51 7.31 39.17
C VAL A 15 7.38 7.20 40.69
N SER A 16 6.20 6.81 41.18
CA SER A 16 6.01 6.33 42.55
C SER A 16 5.47 4.90 42.48
N GLU A 17 6.27 3.97 43.00
CA GLU A 17 5.96 2.58 43.40
C GLU A 17 4.96 1.78 42.53
N GLY A 18 5.50 0.84 41.75
CA GLY A 18 4.74 -0.22 41.09
C GLY A 18 4.68 -0.06 39.57
N CYS A 19 5.29 -0.99 38.84
CA CYS A 19 5.10 -1.11 37.40
C CYS A 19 3.66 -1.57 37.13
N PHE A 20 2.71 -0.64 37.05
CA PHE A 20 1.36 -0.93 36.59
C PHE A 20 1.43 -1.24 35.09
N LEU A 21 1.33 -2.52 34.74
CA LEU A 21 0.96 -2.96 33.41
C LEU A 21 -0.30 -2.18 32.99
N THR A 22 -0.24 -1.45 31.88
CA THR A 22 -1.44 -0.83 31.28
C THR A 22 -2.54 -1.88 31.18
N SER A 23 -3.74 -1.58 31.68
CA SER A 23 -4.84 -2.54 31.64
C SER A 23 -5.23 -2.83 30.18
N ILE A 24 -5.88 -3.97 29.95
CA ILE A 24 -6.40 -4.31 28.62
C ILE A 24 -7.37 -3.21 28.14
N GLU A 25 -8.17 -2.66 29.06
CA GLU A 25 -9.10 -1.57 28.79
C GLU A 25 -8.37 -0.29 28.34
N ASP A 26 -7.29 0.09 29.03
CA ASP A 26 -6.46 1.24 28.65
C ASP A 26 -5.82 1.06 27.26
N LEU A 27 -5.33 -0.14 26.96
CA LEU A 27 -4.74 -0.47 25.67
C LEU A 27 -5.77 -0.44 24.54
N LEU A 28 -6.98 -0.95 24.79
CA LEU A 28 -8.08 -0.94 23.82
C LEU A 28 -8.55 0.48 23.54
N ALA A 29 -8.70 1.32 24.57
CA ALA A 29 -9.06 2.72 24.41
C ALA A 29 -8.05 3.48 23.56
N ARG A 30 -6.75 3.32 23.83
CA ARG A 30 -5.66 3.92 23.04
C ARG A 30 -5.62 3.38 21.61
N ARG A 31 -5.76 2.07 21.42
CA ARG A 31 -5.80 1.48 20.08
C ARG A 31 -6.96 2.05 19.28
N LYS A 32 -8.14 2.20 19.89
CA LYS A 32 -9.32 2.78 19.24
C LYS A 32 -9.09 4.25 18.85
N SER A 33 -8.52 5.07 19.73
CA SER A 33 -8.21 6.47 19.41
C SER A 33 -7.17 6.59 18.30
N GLU A 34 -6.11 5.78 18.35
CA GLU A 34 -5.08 5.78 17.32
C GLU A 34 -5.60 5.26 15.98
N GLN A 35 -6.43 4.21 15.98
CA GLN A 35 -7.06 3.70 14.75
C GLN A 35 -7.94 4.76 14.09
N LEU A 36 -8.73 5.50 14.86
CA LEU A 36 -9.55 6.61 14.34
C LEU A 36 -8.67 7.71 13.75
N ARG A 37 -7.61 8.11 14.46
CA ARG A 37 -6.67 9.13 13.99
C ARG A 37 -5.97 8.70 12.69
N ILE A 38 -5.45 7.48 12.64
CA ILE A 38 -4.81 6.90 11.45
C ILE A 38 -5.79 6.86 10.30
N ARG A 39 -7.04 6.42 10.54
CA ARG A 39 -8.10 6.37 9.54
C ARG A 39 -8.33 7.74 8.91
N MET A 40 -8.56 8.77 9.73
CA MET A 40 -8.81 10.13 9.25
C MET A 40 -7.65 10.67 8.40
N LEU A 41 -6.40 10.45 8.83
CA LEU A 41 -5.22 10.90 8.09
C LEU A 41 -5.05 10.18 6.75
N LEU A 42 -5.29 8.86 6.72
CA LEU A 42 -5.20 8.08 5.49
C LEU A 42 -6.31 8.45 4.50
N ASP A 43 -7.53 8.65 4.98
CA ASP A 43 -8.67 9.04 4.14
C ASP A 43 -8.44 10.42 3.50
N ALA A 44 -7.86 11.38 4.24
CA ALA A 44 -7.52 12.70 3.72
C ALA A 44 -6.43 12.65 2.63
N ARG A 45 -5.35 11.89 2.84
CA ARG A 45 -4.30 11.75 1.82
C ARG A 45 -4.82 11.09 0.54
N LYS A 46 -5.61 10.02 0.68
CA LYS A 46 -6.14 9.28 -0.46
C LYS A 46 -7.07 10.13 -1.33
N SER A 47 -7.88 11.00 -0.74
CA SER A 47 -8.77 11.87 -1.52
C SER A 47 -7.99 12.91 -2.34
N GLU A 48 -6.91 13.47 -1.79
CA GLU A 48 -6.03 14.39 -2.51
C GLU A 48 -5.32 13.73 -3.69
N ASP A 49 -4.87 12.48 -3.51
CA ASP A 49 -4.19 11.71 -4.56
C ASP A 49 -5.17 11.32 -5.67
N GLN A 50 -6.39 10.88 -5.32
CA GLN A 50 -7.45 10.54 -6.28
C GLN A 50 -7.88 11.72 -7.15
N ALA A 51 -7.95 12.93 -6.58
CA ALA A 51 -8.37 14.13 -7.32
C ALA A 51 -7.39 14.52 -8.46
N LYS A 52 -6.15 14.04 -8.42
CA LYS A 52 -5.09 14.39 -9.39
C LYS A 52 -4.95 13.37 -10.53
N LEU A 53 -5.62 12.22 -10.43
CA LEU A 53 -5.45 11.15 -11.41
C LEU A 53 -6.21 11.46 -12.70
N LYS A 54 -5.50 11.37 -13.82
CA LYS A 54 -6.06 11.43 -15.17
C LYS A 54 -6.77 10.11 -15.49
N GLY A 55 -7.93 10.16 -16.16
CA GLY A 55 -8.55 8.98 -16.74
C GLY A 55 -9.56 9.31 -17.82
N GLY A 56 -10.34 8.31 -18.22
CA GLY A 56 -11.21 8.37 -19.39
C GLY A 56 -10.55 7.76 -20.63
N GLU A 57 -11.20 7.90 -21.78
CA GLU A 57 -10.85 7.24 -23.05
C GLU A 57 -9.46 7.62 -23.60
N ASP A 58 -9.02 8.85 -23.34
CA ASP A 58 -7.71 9.40 -23.75
C ASP A 58 -6.54 8.97 -22.84
N ALA A 59 -6.80 8.17 -21.82
CA ALA A 59 -5.80 7.73 -20.86
C ALA A 59 -5.72 6.20 -20.79
N VAL A 60 -4.52 5.69 -20.57
CA VAL A 60 -4.25 4.26 -20.43
C VAL A 60 -3.34 4.01 -19.23
N ALA A 61 -3.58 2.91 -18.53
CA ALA A 61 -2.73 2.52 -17.41
C ALA A 61 -1.38 1.96 -17.90
N TRP A 62 -0.31 2.24 -17.17
CA TRP A 62 1.05 1.76 -17.47
C TRP A 62 1.75 1.30 -16.19
N VAL A 63 2.46 0.18 -16.25
CA VAL A 63 3.11 -0.45 -15.10
C VAL A 63 4.61 -0.14 -15.10
N LYS A 64 5.11 0.39 -13.99
CA LYS A 64 6.52 0.45 -13.62
C LYS A 64 7.00 -0.91 -13.14
N GLU A 65 7.72 -1.62 -13.98
CA GLU A 65 8.22 -2.97 -13.68
C GLU A 65 9.10 -2.98 -12.42
N GLU A 66 9.86 -1.91 -12.17
CA GLU A 66 10.75 -1.78 -11.02
C GLU A 66 10.01 -1.65 -9.68
N GLN A 67 8.76 -1.19 -9.68
CA GLN A 67 7.91 -1.05 -8.48
C GLN A 67 6.85 -2.15 -8.37
N CYS A 68 6.59 -2.88 -9.45
CA CYS A 68 5.63 -3.96 -9.47
C CYS A 68 6.17 -5.19 -8.70
N ILE A 69 5.51 -5.57 -7.63
CA ILE A 69 5.88 -6.75 -6.81
C ILE A 69 5.11 -8.02 -7.18
N GLY A 70 4.28 -7.98 -8.24
CA GLY A 70 3.52 -9.14 -8.70
C GLY A 70 2.36 -9.58 -7.79
N CYS A 71 1.84 -8.69 -6.94
CA CYS A 71 0.80 -8.98 -5.94
C CYS A 71 -0.62 -9.19 -6.47
N ASP A 72 -0.80 -9.24 -7.80
CA ASP A 72 -2.05 -9.50 -8.54
C ASP A 72 -3.32 -8.67 -8.20
N GLN A 73 -3.28 -7.72 -7.27
CA GLN A 73 -4.47 -6.94 -6.90
C GLN A 73 -5.09 -6.13 -8.06
N CYS A 74 -4.29 -5.73 -9.04
CA CYS A 74 -4.78 -5.01 -10.20
C CYS A 74 -5.68 -5.86 -11.10
N THR A 75 -5.43 -7.17 -11.22
CA THR A 75 -6.25 -8.06 -12.06
C THR A 75 -7.63 -8.28 -11.46
N LEU A 76 -7.72 -8.33 -10.13
CA LEU A 76 -8.98 -8.51 -9.41
C LEU A 76 -9.97 -7.34 -9.57
N VAL A 77 -9.46 -6.13 -9.85
CA VAL A 77 -10.28 -4.91 -9.98
C VAL A 77 -10.53 -4.50 -11.43
N CYS A 78 -9.96 -5.21 -12.41
CA CYS A 78 -10.14 -4.89 -13.82
C CYS A 78 -11.36 -5.64 -14.35
N GLU A 79 -12.42 -4.91 -14.71
CA GLU A 79 -13.63 -5.48 -15.31
C GLU A 79 -13.48 -5.74 -16.82
N ASP A 80 -12.46 -5.15 -17.45
CA ASP A 80 -12.23 -5.20 -18.90
C ASP A 80 -11.17 -6.24 -19.32
N ASP A 81 -10.68 -7.06 -18.39
CA ASP A 81 -9.60 -8.05 -18.62
C ASP A 81 -8.33 -7.45 -19.29
N ALA A 82 -8.05 -6.17 -19.02
CA ALA A 82 -6.97 -5.42 -19.66
C ALA A 82 -5.58 -5.66 -19.07
N ILE A 83 -5.40 -6.68 -18.21
CA ILE A 83 -4.17 -6.89 -17.43
C ILE A 83 -3.70 -8.33 -17.54
N GLU A 84 -2.45 -8.50 -17.99
CA GLU A 84 -1.76 -9.79 -18.03
C GLU A 84 -0.66 -9.85 -16.98
N LEU A 85 -0.41 -11.06 -16.46
CA LEU A 85 0.72 -11.33 -15.58
C LEU A 85 1.76 -12.16 -16.32
N TYR A 86 3.04 -11.80 -16.17
CA TYR A 86 4.16 -12.52 -16.75
C TYR A 86 5.31 -12.61 -15.74
N ASP A 87 6.17 -13.61 -15.93
CA ASP A 87 7.32 -13.81 -15.06
C ASP A 87 8.60 -13.29 -15.74
N THR A 88 9.44 -12.61 -14.97
CA THR A 88 10.75 -12.11 -15.40
C THR A 88 11.78 -12.35 -14.28
N PRO A 89 13.08 -12.49 -14.55
CA PRO A 89 14.08 -12.54 -13.48
C PRO A 89 14.10 -11.24 -12.65
N LEU A 90 14.36 -11.35 -11.35
CA LEU A 90 14.53 -10.18 -10.49
C LEU A 90 15.87 -9.49 -10.79
N ALA A 91 15.81 -8.23 -11.21
CA ALA A 91 16.98 -7.36 -11.35
C ALA A 91 17.46 -6.86 -9.97
N SER A 92 18.11 -7.72 -9.19
CA SER A 92 18.74 -7.34 -7.91
C SER A 92 20.22 -7.74 -7.90
N PRO A 93 21.16 -6.81 -7.58
CA PRO A 93 22.59 -7.13 -7.47
C PRO A 93 22.93 -8.13 -6.36
N ILE A 94 22.03 -8.34 -5.40
CA ILE A 94 22.28 -9.14 -4.18
C ILE A 94 21.52 -10.48 -4.24
N LEU A 95 20.47 -10.58 -5.06
CA LEU A 95 19.52 -11.68 -5.01
C LEU A 95 19.23 -12.21 -6.42
N ASN A 96 19.54 -13.48 -6.66
CA ASN A 96 19.26 -14.15 -7.93
C ASN A 96 17.93 -14.91 -7.84
N ILE A 97 16.85 -14.31 -8.34
CA ILE A 97 15.52 -14.94 -8.42
C ILE A 97 15.13 -15.02 -9.90
N GLU A 98 14.91 -16.23 -10.40
CA GLU A 98 14.56 -16.46 -11.80
C GLU A 98 13.11 -16.09 -12.14
N VAL A 99 12.22 -16.13 -11.15
CA VAL A 99 10.78 -15.90 -11.31
C VAL A 99 10.33 -14.74 -10.42
N ASN A 100 10.13 -13.59 -11.04
CA ASN A 100 9.54 -12.39 -10.44
C ASN A 100 8.34 -11.98 -11.28
N ARG A 101 7.14 -12.17 -10.72
CA ARG A 101 5.90 -11.89 -11.43
C ARG A 101 5.67 -10.38 -11.59
N LYS A 102 5.23 -9.97 -12.77
CA LYS A 102 4.95 -8.58 -13.14
C LYS A 102 3.60 -8.49 -13.84
N ALA A 103 3.00 -7.31 -13.77
CA ALA A 103 1.78 -7.00 -14.49
C ALA A 103 2.09 -6.18 -15.75
N LYS A 104 1.31 -6.38 -16.81
CA LYS A 104 1.33 -5.62 -18.04
C LYS A 104 -0.09 -5.21 -18.38
N ILE A 105 -0.27 -3.96 -18.79
CA ILE A 105 -1.56 -3.46 -19.26
C ILE A 105 -1.63 -3.60 -20.78
N LEU A 106 -2.72 -4.19 -21.26
CA LEU A 106 -3.11 -4.22 -22.66
C LEU A 106 -3.85 -2.91 -23.00
N ARG A 107 -3.33 -2.15 -23.96
CA ARG A 107 -3.86 -0.82 -24.27
C ARG A 107 -5.27 -0.84 -24.86
N ASP A 108 -5.55 -1.83 -25.71
CA ASP A 108 -6.82 -1.92 -26.44
C ASP A 108 -8.03 -2.13 -25.53
N PRO A 109 -8.05 -3.11 -24.61
CA PRO A 109 -9.17 -3.30 -23.68
C PRO A 109 -9.19 -2.30 -22.52
N CYS A 110 -8.11 -1.57 -22.25
CA CYS A 110 -8.07 -0.63 -21.12
C CYS A 110 -8.96 0.59 -21.38
N THR A 111 -9.99 0.80 -20.55
CA THR A 111 -10.94 1.92 -20.64
C THR A 111 -10.49 3.21 -19.95
N GLY A 112 -9.38 3.16 -19.19
CA GLY A 112 -8.89 4.31 -18.43
C GLY A 112 -9.66 4.59 -17.14
N CYS A 113 -10.31 3.58 -16.54
CA CYS A 113 -11.13 3.67 -15.31
C CYS A 113 -10.34 3.87 -14.00
N GLN A 114 -9.01 3.76 -14.03
CA GLN A 114 -8.07 4.01 -12.92
C GLN A 114 -8.15 3.09 -11.69
N LEU A 115 -9.07 2.13 -11.64
CA LEU A 115 -9.23 1.25 -10.46
C LEU A 115 -7.95 0.47 -10.12
N CYS A 116 -7.22 0.00 -11.12
CA CYS A 116 -5.95 -0.70 -10.94
C CYS A 116 -4.87 0.17 -10.29
N VAL A 117 -4.84 1.48 -10.56
CA VAL A 117 -3.92 2.43 -9.93
C VAL A 117 -4.21 2.52 -8.44
N LEU A 118 -5.49 2.65 -8.08
CA LEU A 118 -5.93 2.74 -6.68
C LEU A 118 -5.75 1.44 -5.89
N ALA A 119 -5.80 0.30 -6.58
CA ALA A 119 -5.59 -1.01 -5.99
C ALA A 119 -4.11 -1.37 -5.80
N CYS A 120 -3.19 -0.68 -6.49
CA CYS A 120 -1.77 -1.01 -6.43
C CYS A 120 -1.17 -0.62 -5.07
N PRO A 121 -0.71 -1.57 -4.24
CA PRO A 121 -0.18 -1.24 -2.91
C PRO A 121 1.20 -0.56 -2.95
N THR A 122 1.86 -0.56 -4.11
CA THR A 122 3.20 0.02 -4.32
C THR A 122 3.20 1.21 -5.27
N ASP A 123 2.02 1.69 -5.69
CA ASP A 123 1.87 2.78 -6.67
C ASP A 123 2.62 2.55 -7.99
N ALA A 124 2.81 1.28 -8.36
CA ALA A 124 3.54 0.88 -9.57
C ALA A 124 2.78 1.16 -10.87
N ILE A 125 1.49 1.46 -10.81
CA ILE A 125 0.65 1.70 -11.99
C ILE A 125 0.37 3.19 -12.09
N LEU A 126 0.61 3.77 -13.26
CA LEU A 126 0.36 5.17 -13.57
C LEU A 126 -0.65 5.30 -14.71
N MET A 127 -1.28 6.46 -14.80
CA MET A 127 -2.09 6.84 -15.96
C MET A 127 -1.24 7.69 -16.91
N ILE A 128 -1.17 7.27 -18.17
CA ILE A 128 -0.48 7.97 -19.25
C ILE A 128 -1.46 8.30 -20.38
N ASP A 129 -1.05 9.15 -21.30
CA ASP A 129 -1.83 9.47 -22.49
C ASP A 129 -1.80 8.29 -23.47
N ARG A 130 -2.93 8.02 -24.13
CA ARG A 130 -3.09 6.89 -25.06
C ARG A 130 -2.14 6.96 -26.26
#